data_AF-A0A9J5Z2M7-F1
#
_entry.id   AF-A0A9J5Z2M7-F1
#
_cell.length_a   1.000
_cell.length_b   1.000
_cell.length_c   1.000
_cell.angle_alpha   90.00
_cell.angle_beta   90.00
_cell.angle_gamma   90.00
#
_symmetry.space_group_name_H-M   'P 1'
#
loop_
_entity.id
_entity.type
_entity.pdbx_description
1 polymer ?
#
loop_
_entity_poly.entity_id
_entity_poly.type
_entity_poly.pdbx_seq_one_letter_code
_entity_poly.pdbx_strand_id
1 'polypeptide(L)'
;MARSLENRCRICIDMWNLIKENIPKKYEGVNVCLRKQYNDDFSLSCMELFNSRRLGVGDEIGLNWDPRSSSLMFKLISHRA
;
A
#
# COMPACT_ATOMS: atom_id res chain seq x y z
N MET A 1 -11.26 10.86 -13.72
CA MET A 1 -11.79 9.59 -14.26
C MET A 1 -11.47 8.47 -13.30
N ALA A 2 -12.43 7.64 -12.93
CA ALA A 2 -12.17 6.40 -12.21
C ALA A 2 -11.53 5.38 -13.18
N ARG A 3 -10.55 4.60 -12.72
CA ARG A 3 -9.92 3.52 -13.50
C ARG A 3 -10.23 2.19 -12.83
N SER A 4 -10.69 1.22 -13.61
CA SER A 4 -10.84 -0.16 -13.15
C SER A 4 -9.48 -0.87 -13.21
N LEU A 5 -9.16 -1.69 -12.20
CA LEU A 5 -7.97 -2.52 -12.20
C LEU A 5 -8.31 -3.88 -12.80
N GLU A 6 -7.90 -4.11 -14.04
CA GLU A 6 -8.13 -5.36 -14.75
C GLU A 6 -7.02 -6.39 -14.47
N ASN A 7 -7.30 -7.66 -14.77
CA ASN A 7 -6.35 -8.76 -14.53
C ASN A 7 -5.02 -8.49 -15.25
N ARG A 8 -3.90 -8.76 -14.55
CA ARG A 8 -2.52 -8.49 -14.96
C ARG A 8 -2.12 -7.01 -15.06
N CYS A 9 -3.04 -6.04 -15.04
CA CYS A 9 -2.67 -4.63 -15.03
C CYS A 9 -2.00 -4.26 -13.71
N ARG A 10 -0.82 -3.64 -13.82
CA ARG A 10 -0.10 -3.03 -12.70
C ARG A 10 -0.34 -1.54 -12.76
N ILE A 11 -0.77 -0.95 -11.65
CA ILE A 11 -0.85 0.50 -11.51
C ILE A 11 0.17 0.97 -10.47
N CYS A 12 0.90 2.02 -10.84
CA CYS A 12 1.76 2.76 -9.93
C CYS A 12 0.86 3.76 -9.19
N ILE A 13 0.91 3.77 -7.86
CA ILE A 13 0.06 4.61 -7.01
C ILE A 13 0.89 5.26 -5.92
N ASP A 14 0.54 6.47 -5.51
CA ASP A 14 1.20 7.08 -4.35
C ASP A 14 0.70 6.45 -3.06
N MET A 15 1.58 6.36 -2.06
CA MET A 15 1.23 5.85 -0.74
C MET A 15 1.77 6.73 0.39
N TRP A 16 0.93 6.99 1.38
CA TRP A 16 1.26 7.70 2.59
C TRP A 16 1.34 6.75 3.78
N ASN A 17 2.43 6.83 4.53
CA ASN A 17 2.56 6.14 5.80
C ASN A 17 2.22 7.08 6.95
N LEU A 18 1.11 6.81 7.65
CA LEU A 18 0.51 7.71 8.64
C LEU A 18 0.76 7.29 10.10
N ILE A 19 1.79 6.49 10.36
CA ILE A 19 2.04 6.02 11.73
C ILE A 19 2.32 7.20 12.66
N LYS A 20 1.59 7.18 13.79
CA LYS A 20 1.33 8.27 14.74
C LYS A 20 2.58 8.97 15.33
N GLU A 21 3.74 8.33 15.23
CA GLU A 21 4.98 8.76 15.90
C GLU A 21 5.96 9.50 14.98
N ASN A 22 5.72 9.54 13.67
CA ASN A 22 6.64 10.18 12.72
C ASN A 22 5.92 11.12 11.74
N ILE A 23 6.69 12.05 11.17
CA ILE A 23 6.27 12.87 10.02
C ILE A 23 5.76 11.93 8.93
N PRO A 24 4.55 12.17 8.35
CA PRO A 24 4.02 11.34 7.29
C PRO A 24 5.03 11.20 6.15
N LYS A 25 5.35 9.95 5.79
CA LYS A 25 6.26 9.65 4.68
C LYS A 25 5.46 9.25 3.45
N LYS A 26 5.72 9.95 2.34
CA LYS A 26 5.17 9.62 1.02
C LYS A 26 6.11 8.65 0.29
N TYR A 27 5.54 7.64 -0.34
CA TYR A 27 6.21 6.72 -1.27
C TYR A 27 5.57 6.93 -2.65
N GLU A 28 6.38 7.31 -3.62
CA GLU A 28 5.90 7.67 -4.96
C GLU A 28 5.76 6.44 -5.86
N GLY A 29 4.77 6.49 -6.76
CA GLY A 29 4.23 5.32 -7.47
C GLY A 29 5.20 4.40 -8.20
N VAL A 30 6.43 4.80 -8.52
CA VAL A 30 7.44 3.87 -9.09
C VAL A 30 7.76 2.73 -8.12
N ASN A 31 7.72 3.00 -6.82
CA ASN A 31 8.07 2.06 -5.75
C ASN A 31 6.85 1.40 -5.09
N VAL A 32 5.64 1.77 -5.52
CA VAL A 32 4.37 1.27 -4.97
C VAL A 32 3.48 0.80 -6.11
N CYS A 33 3.23 -0.50 -6.17
CA CYS A 33 2.46 -1.09 -7.25
C CYS A 33 1.28 -1.89 -6.70
N LEU A 34 0.08 -1.58 -7.19
CA LEU A 34 -1.12 -2.39 -6.98
C LEU A 34 -1.41 -3.18 -8.26
N ARG A 35 -1.72 -4.47 -8.12
CA ARG A 35 -2.02 -5.36 -9.25
C ARG A 35 -3.14 -6.32 -8.87
N LYS A 36 -4.10 -6.50 -9.79
CA LYS A 36 -5.12 -7.55 -9.70
C LYS A 36 -4.56 -8.86 -10.26
N GLN A 37 -4.66 -9.93 -9.49
CA GLN A 37 -4.28 -11.29 -9.83
C GLN A 37 -5.48 -12.04 -10.46
N TYR A 38 -5.25 -13.22 -11.03
CA TYR A 38 -6.31 -13.96 -11.74
C TYR A 38 -7.41 -14.48 -10.83
N ASN A 39 -7.10 -14.73 -9.56
CA ASN A 39 -8.01 -15.34 -8.60
C ASN A 39 -8.82 -14.28 -7.82
N ASP A 40 -9.04 -13.10 -8.42
CA ASP A 40 -9.57 -11.91 -7.77
C ASP A 40 -8.78 -11.41 -6.55
N ASP A 41 -7.61 -11.98 -6.28
CA ASP A 41 -6.66 -11.47 -5.31
C ASP A 41 -5.99 -10.18 -5.79
N PHE A 42 -5.52 -9.38 -4.83
CA PHE A 42 -4.75 -8.17 -5.11
C PHE A 42 -3.35 -8.31 -4.50
N SER A 43 -2.32 -7.89 -5.24
CA SER A 43 -0.97 -7.78 -4.71
C SER A 43 -0.58 -6.32 -4.60
N LEU A 44 -0.07 -5.94 -3.43
CA LEU A 44 0.54 -4.64 -3.18
C LEU A 44 2.05 -4.84 -2.99
N SER A 45 2.86 -4.13 -3.78
CA SER A 45 4.31 -4.15 -3.67
C SER A 45 4.81 -2.78 -3.24
N CYS A 46 5.42 -2.70 -2.05
CA CYS A 46 6.18 -1.53 -1.59
C CYS A 46 7.34 -1.97 -0.67
N MET A 47 8.45 -2.40 -1.26
CA MET A 47 9.58 -2.98 -0.52
C MET A 47 10.20 -2.00 0.48
N GLU A 48 10.31 -0.71 0.12
CA GLU A 48 10.89 0.29 1.01
C GLU A 48 10.04 0.47 2.28
N LEU A 49 8.72 0.53 2.13
CA LEU A 49 7.80 0.60 3.27
C LEU A 49 7.92 -0.66 4.13
N PHE A 50 7.86 -1.84 3.52
CA PHE A 50 7.89 -3.12 4.22
C PHE A 50 9.20 -3.28 5.01
N ASN A 51 10.34 -2.93 4.41
CA ASN A 51 11.64 -2.95 5.07
C ASN A 51 11.73 -1.92 6.20
N SER A 52 11.27 -0.68 5.95
CA SER A 52 11.32 0.40 6.96
C SER A 52 10.45 0.12 8.19
N ARG A 53 9.36 -0.63 8.01
CA ARG A 53 8.44 -1.03 9.08
C ARG A 53 8.69 -2.45 9.59
N ARG A 54 9.74 -3.11 9.09
CA ARG A 54 10.12 -4.49 9.45
C ARG A 54 8.92 -5.44 9.40
N LEU A 55 8.09 -5.28 8.38
CA LEU A 55 6.88 -6.07 8.24
C LEU A 55 7.25 -7.54 8.02
N GLY A 56 6.61 -8.41 8.79
CA GLY A 56 6.74 -9.86 8.70
C GLY A 56 5.46 -10.55 8.26
N VAL A 57 5.58 -11.83 7.95
CA VAL A 57 4.41 -12.70 7.78
C VAL A 57 3.66 -12.76 9.11
N GLY A 58 2.36 -12.44 9.08
CA GLY A 58 1.47 -12.43 10.23
C GLY A 58 1.20 -11.03 10.82
N ASP A 59 1.89 -9.99 10.35
CA ASP A 59 1.59 -8.61 10.75
C ASP A 59 0.27 -8.14 10.13
N GLU A 60 -0.51 -7.37 10.89
CA GLU A 60 -1.77 -6.80 10.42
C GLU A 60 -1.58 -5.37 9.95
N ILE A 61 -1.99 -5.10 8.72
CA ILE A 61 -1.90 -3.76 8.11
C ILE A 61 -3.27 -3.26 7.68
N GLY A 62 -3.47 -1.95 7.79
CA GLY A 62 -4.62 -1.23 7.26
C GLY A 62 -4.24 -0.45 6.02
N LEU A 63 -5.07 -0.56 4.99
CA LEU A 63 -5.01 0.25 3.78
C LEU A 63 -6.30 1.05 3.65
N ASN A 64 -6.20 2.36 3.51
CA ASN A 64 -7.34 3.24 3.24
C ASN A 64 -7.10 4.02 1.94
N TRP A 65 -8.12 4.19 1.12
CA TRP A 65 -8.02 5.01 -0.08
C TRP A 65 -8.40 6.46 0.25
N ASP A 66 -7.51 7.41 -0.03
CA ASP A 66 -7.84 8.84 0.03
C ASP A 66 -8.23 9.34 -1.37
N PRO A 67 -9.53 9.56 -1.64
CA PRO A 67 -9.98 9.96 -2.97
C PRO A 67 -9.53 11.37 -3.34
N ARG A 68 -9.16 12.23 -2.37
CA ARG A 68 -8.74 13.62 -2.63
C ARG A 68 -7.35 13.68 -3.25
N SER A 69 -6.47 12.78 -2.83
CA SER A 69 -5.09 12.70 -3.30
C SER A 69 -4.86 11.55 -4.27
N SER A 70 -5.87 10.71 -4.53
CA SER A 70 -5.76 9.47 -5.31
C SER A 70 -4.60 8.58 -4.83
N SER A 71 -4.46 8.45 -3.51
CA SER A 71 -3.36 7.74 -2.88
C SER A 71 -3.84 6.74 -1.84
N LEU A 72 -3.04 5.71 -1.58
CA LEU A 72 -3.26 4.79 -0.48
C LEU A 72 -2.65 5.33 0.81
N MET A 73 -3.36 5.18 1.91
CA MET A 73 -2.90 5.44 3.25
C MET A 73 -2.59 4.11 3.92
N PHE A 74 -1.35 3.93 4.33
CA PHE A 74 -0.86 2.78 5.07
C PHE A 74 -0.84 3.05 6.57
N LYS A 75 -1.28 2.05 7.33
CA LYS A 75 -1.15 2.01 8.79
C LYS A 75 -0.79 0.60 9.23
N LEU A 76 0.22 0.45 10.07
CA LEU A 76 0.46 -0.79 10.79
C LEU A 76 -0.53 -0.88 11.97
N ILE A 77 -1.26 -1.99 12.06
CA ILE A 77 -2.28 -2.23 13.10
C ILE A 77 -1.63 -2.95 14.27
N SER A 78 -0.97 -4.07 13.99
CA SER A 78 -0.28 -4.88 14.99
C SER A 78 0.90 -5.59 14.33
N HIS A 79 1.97 -5.79 15.08
CA HIS A 79 2.95 -6.82 14.75
C HIS A 79 2.39 -8.16 15.22
N ARG A 80 2.79 -9.24 14.54
CA ARG A 80 2.55 -10.59 15.04
C ARG A 80 3.00 -10.70 16.51
N ALA A 81 2.20 -11.39 17.32
CA ALA A 81 2.54 -11.72 18.69
C ALA A 81 3.74 -12.69 18.77
#